data_AF-A0A9P3J2Q1-F1
#
_entry.id   AF-A0A9P3J2Q1-F1
#
_cell.length_a   1.000
_cell.length_b   1.000
_cell.length_c   1.000
_cell.angle_alpha   90.00
_cell.angle_beta   90.00
_cell.angle_gamma   90.00
#
_symmetry.space_group_name_H-M   'P 1'
#
loop_
_entity.id
_entity.type
_entity.pdbx_description
1 polymer ?
#
loop_
_entity_poly.entity_id
_entity_poly.type
_entity_poly.pdbx_seq_one_letter_code
_entity_poly.pdbx_strand_id
1 'polypeptide(L)'
;MTSVGGFICCVGGGPTAWESKKQVDQALSSVESEYMALFRAIREVVWQRRLLAELGEEQQGPTPLYCDSQGAIALAKNPRLGTISLSNSSC
;
A
#
# COMPACT_ATOMS: atom_id res chain seq x y z
N MET A 1 -14.06 15.87 -10.31
CA MET A 1 -14.31 14.71 -9.43
C MET A 1 -13.11 14.60 -8.50
N THR A 2 -13.30 14.65 -7.18
CA THR A 2 -12.20 14.53 -6.21
C THR A 2 -12.22 13.14 -5.60
N SER A 3 -11.19 12.34 -5.88
CA SER A 3 -10.99 11.04 -5.23
C SER A 3 -10.22 11.21 -3.92
N VAL A 4 -10.57 10.41 -2.91
CA VAL A 4 -9.86 10.37 -1.62
C VAL A 4 -9.22 9.00 -1.51
N GLY A 5 -7.88 8.97 -1.49
CA GLY A 5 -7.11 7.75 -1.33
C GLY A 5 -6.40 7.75 0.02
N GLY A 6 -6.27 6.58 0.63
CA GLY A 6 -5.57 6.44 1.90
C GLY A 6 -4.99 5.04 2.10
N PHE A 7 -4.11 4.91 3.07
CA PHE A 7 -3.55 3.63 3.49
C PHE A 7 -3.41 3.57 5.01
N ILE A 8 -3.40 2.35 5.54
CA ILE A 8 -3.04 2.06 6.92
C ILE A 8 -2.01 0.93 6.90
N CYS A 9 -0.88 1.13 7.57
CA CYS A 9 0.17 0.15 7.78
C CYS A 9 0.14 -0.29 9.24
N CYS A 10 0.05 -1.61 9.47
CA CYS A 10 0.07 -2.21 10.79
C CYS A 10 1.31 -3.08 10.98
N VAL A 11 1.99 -2.93 12.11
CA VAL A 11 3.13 -3.75 12.53
C VAL A 11 2.79 -4.41 13.87
N GLY A 12 2.98 -5.73 13.99
CA GLY A 12 2.74 -6.45 15.24
C GLY A 12 1.29 -6.44 15.74
N GLY A 13 0.32 -6.19 14.85
CA GLY A 13 -1.11 -6.10 15.20
C GLY A 13 -1.60 -4.71 15.60
N GLY A 14 -0.71 -3.68 15.60
CA GLY A 14 -1.07 -2.29 15.85
C GLY A 14 -0.86 -1.39 14.61
N PRO A 15 -1.66 -0.32 14.42
CA PRO A 15 -1.44 0.65 13.35
C PRO A 15 -0.20 1.51 13.65
N THR A 16 0.76 1.53 12.72
CA THR A 16 2.03 2.26 12.85
C THR A 16 2.07 3.49 11.96
N ALA A 17 1.43 3.45 10.79
CA ALA A 17 1.33 4.59 9.89
C ALA A 17 -0.02 4.61 9.18
N TRP A 18 -0.57 5.78 8.94
CA TRP A 18 -1.77 5.96 8.12
C TRP A 18 -1.71 7.30 7.40
N GLU A 19 -2.27 7.34 6.19
CA GLU A 19 -2.50 8.59 5.45
C GLU A 19 -3.88 8.54 4.84
N SER A 20 -4.61 9.65 4.89
CA SER A 20 -5.82 9.86 4.09
C SER A 20 -5.67 11.19 3.37
N LYS A 21 -5.51 11.13 2.04
CA LYS A 21 -5.29 12.31 1.22
C LYS A 21 -6.36 12.41 0.15
N LYS A 22 -7.11 13.50 0.22
CA LYS A 22 -7.95 13.97 -0.89
C LYS A 22 -7.05 14.42 -2.03
N GLN A 23 -7.09 13.74 -3.16
CA GLN A 23 -6.32 14.14 -4.33
C GLN A 23 -6.99 15.37 -4.95
N VAL A 24 -6.29 16.50 -4.86
CA VAL A 24 -6.74 17.82 -5.36
C VAL A 24 -6.40 17.99 -6.84
N ASP A 25 -5.40 17.27 -7.35
CA ASP A 25 -4.92 17.36 -8.74
C ASP A 25 -5.07 16.05 -9.51
N GLN A 26 -5.72 16.17 -10.67
CA GLN A 26 -5.62 15.37 -11.90
C GLN A 26 -5.27 13.87 -11.79
N ALA A 27 -6.04 13.08 -11.03
CA ALA A 27 -6.16 11.67 -11.37
C ALA A 27 -7.14 11.54 -12.55
N LEU A 28 -6.68 11.05 -13.70
CA LEU A 28 -7.51 10.84 -14.90
C LEU A 28 -8.58 9.76 -14.67
N SER A 29 -8.47 8.98 -13.58
CA SER A 29 -9.45 7.97 -13.15
C SER A 29 -9.32 7.62 -11.66
N SER A 30 -10.35 7.01 -11.06
CA SER A 30 -10.30 6.48 -9.67
C SER A 30 -9.11 5.52 -9.49
N VAL A 31 -8.85 4.70 -10.50
CA VAL A 31 -7.79 3.68 -10.52
C VAL A 31 -6.40 4.29 -10.34
N GLU A 32 -6.13 5.43 -10.97
CA GLU A 32 -4.84 6.13 -10.84
C GLU A 32 -4.66 6.71 -9.43
N SER A 33 -5.72 7.29 -8.87
CA SER A 33 -5.66 7.84 -7.51
C SER A 33 -5.42 6.75 -6.46
N GLU A 34 -6.05 5.59 -6.61
CA GLU A 34 -5.89 4.43 -5.75
C GLU A 34 -4.50 3.78 -5.95
N TYR A 35 -4.01 3.72 -7.18
CA TYR A 35 -2.64 3.26 -7.47
C TYR A 35 -1.59 4.16 -6.79
N MET A 36 -1.78 5.48 -6.79
CA MET A 36 -0.89 6.40 -6.07
C MET A 36 -0.97 6.24 -4.55
N ALA A 37 -2.15 5.99 -3.99
CA ALA A 37 -2.28 5.66 -2.57
C ALA A 37 -1.55 4.35 -2.23
N LEU A 38 -1.68 3.33 -3.08
CA LEU A 38 -1.00 2.05 -2.95
C LEU A 38 0.52 2.20 -3.02
N PHE A 39 1.04 2.98 -3.97
CA PHE A 39 2.47 3.25 -4.09
C PHE A 39 3.05 3.91 -2.84
N ARG A 40 2.31 4.84 -2.23
CA ARG A 40 2.71 5.46 -0.95
C ARG A 40 2.72 4.45 0.19
N ALA A 41 1.70 3.59 0.25
CA ALA A 41 1.63 2.51 1.23
C ALA A 41 2.84 1.56 1.11
N ILE A 42 3.20 1.16 -0.11
CA ILE A 42 4.36 0.30 -0.37
C ILE A 42 5.65 0.99 0.09
N ARG A 43 5.82 2.28 -0.23
CA ARG A 43 7.01 3.02 0.19
C ARG A 43 7.15 3.05 1.71
N GLU A 44 6.04 3.25 2.42
CA GLU A 44 6.00 3.23 3.88
C GLU A 44 6.32 1.85 4.44
N VAL A 45 5.74 0.78 3.87
CA VAL A 45 6.02 -0.61 4.26
C VAL A 45 7.50 -0.95 4.05
N VAL A 46 8.10 -0.58 2.91
CA VAL A 46 9.52 -0.81 2.65
C VAL A 46 10.40 -0.06 3.64
N TRP A 47 10.04 1.18 3.97
CA TRP A 47 10.75 1.97 4.97
C TRP A 47 10.66 1.33 6.36
N GLN A 48 9.46 0.92 6.79
CA GLN A 48 9.25 0.22 8.05
C GLN A 48 10.00 -1.11 8.12
N ARG A 49 10.02 -1.89 7.03
CA ARG A 49 10.80 -3.14 6.98
C ARG A 49 12.29 -2.90 7.16
N ARG A 50 12.83 -1.83 6.56
CA ARG A 50 14.25 -1.45 6.77
C ARG A 50 14.51 -1.03 8.20
N LEU A 51 13.64 -0.21 8.78
CA LEU A 51 13.74 0.19 10.18
C LEU A 51 13.68 -1.01 11.13
N LEU A 52 12.77 -1.95 10.88
CA LEU A 52 12.66 -3.19 11.67
C LEU A 52 13.90 -4.07 11.52
N ALA A 53 14.46 -4.18 10.30
CA ALA A 53 15.71 -4.90 10.07
C ALA A 53 16.89 -4.26 10.83
N GLU A 54 16.98 -2.93 10.89
CA GLU A 54 17.98 -2.22 11.71
C GLU A 54 17.77 -2.44 13.22
N LEU A 55 16.53 -2.64 13.67
CA LEU A 55 16.18 -3.01 15.05
C LEU A 55 16.44 -4.50 15.37
N GLY A 56 16.80 -5.32 14.39
CA GLY A 56 16.99 -6.77 14.55
C GLY A 56 15.73 -7.61 14.36
N GLU A 57 14.60 -6.99 14.03
CA GLU A 57 13.30 -7.63 13.77
C GLU A 57 13.08 -7.77 12.25
N GLU A 58 13.93 -8.54 11.58
CA GLU A 58 13.85 -8.71 10.13
C GLU A 58 12.57 -9.46 9.72
N GLN A 59 11.71 -8.79 8.95
CA GLN A 59 10.55 -9.41 8.33
C GLN A 59 11.03 -10.35 7.21
N GLN A 60 11.03 -11.66 7.43
CA GLN A 60 11.40 -12.66 6.41
C GLN A 60 10.25 -13.02 5.46
N GLY A 61 8.99 -12.77 5.85
CA GLY A 61 7.80 -13.06 5.06
C GLY A 61 7.34 -11.91 4.15
N PRO A 62 6.47 -12.18 3.15
CA PRO A 62 5.81 -11.13 2.38
C PRO A 62 4.83 -10.35 3.27
N THR A 63 4.79 -9.02 3.12
CA THR A 63 3.80 -8.18 3.84
C THR A 63 2.48 -8.19 3.05
N PRO A 64 1.37 -8.66 3.62
CA PRO A 64 0.07 -8.60 2.96
C PRO A 64 -0.38 -7.16 2.83
N LEU A 65 -0.78 -6.77 1.63
CA LEU A 65 -1.24 -5.42 1.34
C LEU A 65 -2.66 -5.52 0.78
N TYR A 66 -3.60 -4.84 1.45
CA TYR A 66 -5.02 -4.87 1.11
C TYR A 66 -5.40 -3.59 0.39
N CYS A 67 -6.15 -3.74 -0.71
CA CYS A 67 -6.70 -2.64 -1.47
C CYS A 67 -8.11 -3.06 -1.93
N ASP A 68 -9.06 -2.13 -1.81
CA ASP A 68 -10.44 -2.29 -2.26
C ASP A 68 -10.57 -2.19 -3.79
N SER A 69 -9.61 -1.53 -4.44
CA SER A 69 -9.59 -1.37 -5.90
C SER A 69 -8.89 -2.52 -6.62
N GLN A 70 -9.70 -3.37 -7.26
CA GLN A 70 -9.21 -4.42 -8.15
C GLN A 70 -8.39 -3.87 -9.33
N GLY A 71 -8.70 -2.66 -9.81
CA GLY A 71 -7.96 -2.00 -10.89
C GLY A 71 -6.55 -1.60 -10.45
N ALA A 72 -6.41 -1.05 -9.24
CA ALA A 72 -5.11 -0.72 -8.67
C ALA A 72 -4.29 -1.99 -8.35
N ILE A 73 -4.94 -3.07 -7.87
CA ILE A 73 -4.30 -4.38 -7.65
C ILE A 73 -3.78 -4.94 -8.98
N ALA A 74 -4.55 -4.86 -10.07
CA ALA A 74 -4.13 -5.37 -11.37
C ALA A 74 -2.93 -4.60 -11.94
N LEU A 75 -2.89 -3.28 -11.77
CA LEU A 75 -1.73 -2.45 -12.12
C LEU A 75 -0.50 -2.74 -11.26
N ALA A 76 -0.71 -3.01 -9.96
CA ALA A 76 0.37 -3.29 -9.01
C ALA A 76 0.96 -4.70 -9.12
N LYS A 77 0.19 -5.68 -9.61
CA LYS A 77 0.67 -7.05 -9.90
C LYS A 77 1.65 -7.13 -11.07
N ASN A 78 1.93 -6.03 -11.76
CA ASN A 78 2.92 -5.99 -12.83
C ASN A 78 4.34 -6.20 -12.23
N PRO A 79 5.17 -7.14 -12.74
CA PRO A 79 6.29 -7.75 -12.01
C PRO A 79 7.51 -6.85 -11.77
N ARG A 80 7.39 -5.52 -11.92
CA ARG A 80 8.46 -4.56 -11.60
C ARG A 80 8.53 -4.21 -10.12
N LEU A 81 7.45 -4.43 -9.37
CA LEU A 81 7.40 -4.24 -7.92
C LEU A 81 7.43 -5.64 -7.29
N GLY A 82 8.60 -6.03 -6.77
CA GLY A 82 8.90 -7.39 -6.33
C GLY A 82 7.84 -8.01 -5.41
N THR A 83 7.59 -9.31 -5.59
CA THR A 83 6.83 -10.25 -4.77
C THR A 83 6.11 -9.67 -3.54
N ILE A 84 4.96 -9.01 -3.75
CA ILE A 84 4.01 -8.65 -2.69
C ILE A 84 2.81 -9.61 -2.82
N SER A 85 2.49 -10.34 -1.75
CA SER A 85 1.28 -11.17 -1.69
C SER A 85 0.06 -10.28 -1.50
N LEU A 86 -0.52 -9.81 -2.61
CA LEU A 86 -1.77 -9.06 -2.63
C LEU A 86 -2.93 -10.05 -2.47
N SER A 87 -3.52 -10.13 -1.28
CA SER A 87 -4.75 -10.87 -1.03
C SER A 87 -5.97 -9.98 -1.26
N ASN A 88 -6.97 -10.50 -1.97
CA ASN A 88 -8.26 -9.82 -2.11
C ASN A 88 -8.93 -9.77 -0.72
N SER A 89 -9.28 -8.58 -0.25
CA SER A 89 -10.24 -8.43 0.84
C SER A 89 -11.62 -8.84 0.30
N SER A 90 -11.99 -10.10 0.52
CA SER A 90 -13.38 -10.52 0.41
C SER A 90 -14.04 -10.25 1.75
N CYS A 91 -14.61 -9.05 1.91
CA CYS A 91 -15.80 -8.89 2.74
C CYS A 91 -16.99 -8.95 1.80
#